data_AF-A0A075FYI8-F1
#
_entry.id   AF-A0A075FYI8-F1
#
_cell.length_a   1.000
_cell.length_b   1.000
_cell.length_c   1.000
_cell.angle_alpha   90.00
_cell.angle_beta   90.00
_cell.angle_gamma   90.00
#
_symmetry.space_group_name_H-M   'P 1'
#
loop_
_entity.id
_entity.type
_entity.pdbx_description
1 polymer ?
#
loop_
_entity_poly.entity_id
_entity_poly.type
_entity_poly.pdbx_seq_one_letter_code
_entity_poly.pdbx_strand_id
1 'polypeptide(L)'
;MNVFEFMGSGSSSERPTQHIAKKVAEDIRRTKKNGGKIVLVGGPAIIHTGATESVSKLIRHGYIDAVLAGNALAVHDIEYATLGTSLGMNVRDGTLAVRGHRNHMEAINAVFKAGSIEKMVKSKKLTRGIMYDCIKRKYHLF
;
A
#
# COMPACT_ATOMS: atom_id res chain seq x y z
N MET A 1 -10.10 3.23 -38.75
CA MET A 1 -11.10 3.86 -37.85
C MET A 1 -12.39 3.08 -38.05
N ASN A 2 -12.87 2.35 -37.04
CA ASN A 2 -14.13 1.61 -37.17
C ASN A 2 -15.29 2.61 -37.17
N VAL A 3 -16.23 2.44 -38.10
CA VAL A 3 -17.39 3.34 -38.26
C VAL A 3 -18.37 3.20 -37.07
N PHE A 4 -18.30 2.09 -36.33
CA PHE A 4 -19.08 1.83 -35.12
C PHE A 4 -18.33 0.85 -34.19
N GLU A 5 -18.26 1.13 -32.89
CA GLU A 5 -17.59 0.29 -31.89
C GLU A 5 -18.24 0.42 -30.50
N PHE A 6 -18.39 -0.70 -29.78
CA PHE A 6 -18.77 -0.73 -28.36
C PHE A 6 -17.52 -0.79 -27.47
N MET A 7 -17.55 -0.09 -26.34
CA MET A 7 -16.45 -0.03 -25.35
C MET A 7 -15.11 0.56 -25.87
N GLY A 8 -15.15 1.36 -26.95
CA GLY A 8 -13.97 2.02 -27.52
C GLY A 8 -13.35 3.13 -26.66
N SER A 9 -13.96 3.49 -25.52
CA SER A 9 -13.41 4.50 -24.61
C SER A 9 -12.15 4.00 -23.89
N GLY A 10 -11.13 4.84 -23.71
CA GLY A 10 -9.88 4.44 -23.04
C GLY A 10 -10.05 4.07 -21.56
N SER A 11 -11.04 4.66 -20.89
CA SER A 11 -11.36 4.45 -19.46
C SER A 11 -12.85 4.14 -19.27
N SER A 12 -13.16 3.01 -18.65
CA SER A 12 -14.52 2.64 -18.24
C SER A 12 -14.48 1.71 -17.02
N SER A 13 -15.38 1.96 -16.06
CA SER A 13 -15.59 1.14 -14.86
C SER A 13 -16.37 -0.15 -15.12
N GLU A 14 -17.03 -0.26 -16.27
CA GLU A 14 -17.86 -1.41 -16.65
C GLU A 14 -17.07 -2.52 -17.35
N ARG A 15 -15.75 -2.34 -17.49
CA ARG A 15 -14.87 -3.37 -18.01
C ARG A 15 -14.77 -4.54 -17.03
N PRO A 16 -14.59 -5.78 -17.53
CA PRO A 16 -14.47 -6.95 -16.67
C PRO A 16 -13.16 -6.92 -15.85
N THR A 17 -13.22 -6.33 -14.66
CA THR A 17 -12.08 -6.04 -13.79
C THR A 17 -11.26 -7.28 -13.43
N GLN A 18 -11.90 -8.43 -13.24
CA GLN A 18 -11.21 -9.69 -12.91
C GLN A 18 -10.29 -10.16 -14.05
N HIS A 19 -10.73 -10.05 -15.30
CA HIS A 19 -9.91 -10.42 -16.46
C HIS A 19 -8.71 -9.48 -16.62
N ILE A 20 -8.92 -8.19 -16.39
CA ILE A 20 -7.83 -7.19 -16.40
C ILE A 20 -6.82 -7.49 -15.29
N ALA A 21 -7.29 -7.74 -14.06
CA ALA A 21 -6.42 -8.06 -12.93
C ALA A 21 -5.58 -9.33 -13.18
N LYS A 22 -6.17 -10.36 -13.80
CA LYS A 22 -5.44 -11.58 -14.20
C LYS A 22 -4.31 -11.26 -15.18
N LYS A 23 -4.59 -10.46 -16.21
CA LYS A 23 -3.59 -10.05 -17.20
C LYS A 23 -2.44 -9.25 -16.57
N VAL A 24 -2.76 -8.31 -15.67
CA VAL A 24 -1.75 -7.57 -14.91
C VAL A 24 -0.88 -8.51 -14.06
N ALA A 25 -1.48 -9.51 -13.40
CA ALA A 25 -0.72 -10.49 -12.62
C ALA A 25 0.23 -11.35 -13.50
N GLU A 26 -0.20 -11.71 -14.71
CA GLU A 26 0.64 -12.41 -15.69
C GLU A 26 1.80 -11.51 -16.18
N ASP A 27 1.54 -10.23 -16.42
CA ASP A 27 2.55 -9.25 -16.82
C ASP A 27 3.60 -9.02 -15.71
N ILE A 28 3.15 -8.91 -14.46
CA ILE A 28 4.03 -8.86 -13.27
C ILE A 28 4.94 -10.09 -13.25
N ARG A 29 4.37 -11.30 -13.37
CA ARG A 29 5.13 -12.56 -13.35
C ARG A 29 6.15 -12.63 -14.50
N ARG A 30 5.75 -12.27 -15.72
CA ARG A 30 6.62 -12.25 -16.89
C ARG A 30 7.79 -11.28 -16.70
N THR A 31 7.49 -10.09 -16.18
CA THR A 31 8.49 -9.06 -15.87
C THR A 31 9.51 -9.57 -14.85
N LYS A 32 9.04 -10.18 -13.75
CA LYS A 32 9.93 -10.78 -12.74
C LYS A 32 10.76 -11.94 -13.31
N LYS A 33 10.18 -12.80 -14.14
CA LYS A 33 10.90 -13.91 -14.81
C LYS A 33 12.04 -13.40 -15.69
N ASN A 34 11.85 -12.25 -16.33
CA ASN A 34 12.83 -11.63 -17.21
C ASN A 34 13.85 -10.75 -16.46
N GLY A 35 13.89 -10.79 -15.12
CA GLY A 35 14.79 -9.98 -14.30
C GLY A 35 14.40 -8.49 -14.20
N GLY A 36 13.19 -8.14 -14.64
CA GLY A 36 12.67 -6.78 -14.55
C GLY A 36 12.33 -6.36 -13.11
N LYS A 37 12.31 -5.04 -12.90
CA LYS A 37 11.91 -4.42 -11.63
C LYS A 37 10.52 -3.82 -11.75
N ILE A 38 9.75 -3.92 -10.67
CA ILE A 38 8.39 -3.41 -10.58
C ILE A 38 8.34 -2.40 -9.44
N VAL A 39 7.80 -1.22 -9.75
CA VAL A 39 7.67 -0.12 -8.80
C VAL A 39 6.19 0.14 -8.55
N LEU A 40 5.79 0.19 -7.28
CA LEU A 40 4.47 0.64 -6.89
C LEU A 40 4.51 2.15 -6.66
N VAL A 41 3.66 2.90 -7.36
CA VAL A 41 3.39 4.31 -7.07
C VAL A 41 2.04 4.39 -6.39
N GLY A 42 2.02 4.75 -5.11
CA GLY A 42 0.85 4.56 -4.25
C GLY A 42 0.47 5.80 -3.44
N GLY A 43 -0.84 6.00 -3.28
CA GLY A 43 -1.42 7.01 -2.39
C GLY A 43 -2.08 6.39 -1.15
N PRO A 44 -2.49 7.21 -0.16
CA PRO A 44 -3.03 6.74 1.12
C PRO A 44 -4.36 5.96 0.98
N ALA A 45 -5.06 6.11 -0.16
CA ALA A 45 -6.24 5.33 -0.49
C ALA A 45 -6.01 3.81 -0.40
N ILE A 46 -4.79 3.33 -0.67
CA ILE A 46 -4.42 1.91 -0.49
C ILE A 46 -4.73 1.44 0.93
N ILE A 47 -4.47 2.28 1.93
CA ILE A 47 -4.70 1.96 3.33
C ILE A 47 -6.18 2.12 3.68
N HIS A 48 -6.80 3.22 3.23
CA HIS A 48 -8.23 3.49 3.49
C HIS A 48 -9.15 2.40 2.95
N THR A 49 -8.81 1.77 1.82
CA THR A 49 -9.58 0.68 1.22
C THR A 49 -9.18 -0.71 1.75
N GLY A 50 -8.30 -0.80 2.75
CA GLY A 50 -7.86 -2.06 3.35
C GLY A 50 -6.94 -2.92 2.46
N ALA A 51 -6.32 -2.33 1.43
CA ALA A 51 -5.44 -3.06 0.51
C ALA A 51 -4.01 -3.29 1.06
N THR A 52 -3.71 -2.79 2.27
CA THR A 52 -2.38 -2.88 2.90
C THR A 52 -1.80 -4.28 2.88
N GLU A 53 -2.56 -5.29 3.36
CA GLU A 53 -2.05 -6.66 3.46
C GLU A 53 -1.76 -7.28 2.08
N SER A 54 -2.56 -6.93 1.07
CA SER A 54 -2.34 -7.38 -0.31
C SER A 54 -1.03 -6.82 -0.87
N VAL A 55 -0.77 -5.52 -0.67
CA VAL A 55 0.48 -4.87 -1.10
C VAL A 55 1.68 -5.42 -0.33
N SER A 56 1.56 -5.50 0.99
CA SER A 56 2.56 -6.13 1.86
C SER A 56 2.92 -7.54 1.40
N LYS A 57 1.93 -8.36 1.02
CA LYS A 57 2.17 -9.70 0.46
C LYS A 57 2.97 -9.62 -0.84
N LEU A 58 2.62 -8.73 -1.77
CA LEU A 58 3.37 -8.57 -3.03
C LEU A 58 4.85 -8.18 -2.79
N ILE A 59 5.11 -7.27 -1.85
CA ILE A 59 6.46 -6.89 -1.42
C ILE A 59 7.19 -8.08 -0.81
N ARG A 60 6.55 -8.78 0.14
CA ARG A 60 7.11 -9.98 0.80
C ARG A 60 7.32 -11.17 -0.12
N HIS A 61 6.70 -11.22 -1.28
CA HIS A 61 6.95 -12.25 -2.30
C HIS A 61 7.91 -11.76 -3.40
N GLY A 62 8.41 -10.52 -3.32
CA GLY A 62 9.35 -9.96 -4.29
C GLY A 62 8.72 -9.59 -5.63
N TYR A 63 7.41 -9.37 -5.68
CA TYR A 63 6.73 -8.86 -6.89
C TYR A 63 6.80 -7.34 -7.02
N ILE A 64 7.12 -6.62 -5.94
CA ILE A 64 7.34 -5.18 -5.91
C ILE A 64 8.76 -4.97 -5.40
N ASP A 65 9.57 -4.20 -6.13
CA ASP A 65 10.99 -3.95 -5.82
C ASP A 65 11.23 -2.56 -5.21
N ALA A 66 10.30 -1.63 -5.41
CA ALA A 66 10.34 -0.30 -4.80
C ALA A 66 8.92 0.26 -4.63
N VAL A 67 8.77 1.18 -3.68
CA VAL A 67 7.53 1.92 -3.44
C VAL A 67 7.86 3.42 -3.50
N LEU A 68 7.20 4.15 -4.38
CA LEU A 68 7.23 5.61 -4.45
C LEU A 68 5.92 6.11 -3.83
N ALA A 69 6.03 6.85 -2.71
CA ALA A 69 4.84 7.27 -1.97
C ALA A 69 5.10 8.55 -1.17
N GLY A 70 4.04 9.35 -1.00
CA GLY A 70 4.09 10.50 -0.11
C GLY A 70 3.96 10.12 1.36
N ASN A 71 4.22 11.10 2.24
CA ASN A 71 4.07 10.98 3.69
C ASN A 71 2.71 10.39 4.11
N ALA A 72 1.62 10.75 3.43
CA ALA A 72 0.29 10.28 3.77
C ALA A 72 0.17 8.75 3.76
N LEU A 73 0.73 8.07 2.73
CA LEU A 73 0.71 6.61 2.68
C LEU A 73 1.50 6.03 3.85
N ALA A 74 2.71 6.54 4.09
CA ALA A 74 3.59 6.03 5.14
C ALA A 74 2.95 6.18 6.53
N VAL A 75 2.37 7.35 6.83
CA VAL A 75 1.74 7.60 8.13
C VAL A 75 0.49 6.74 8.32
N HIS A 76 -0.38 6.64 7.31
CA HIS A 76 -1.57 5.80 7.43
C HIS A 76 -1.24 4.31 7.51
N ASP A 77 -0.20 3.83 6.82
CA ASP A 77 0.27 2.45 6.98
C ASP A 77 0.72 2.19 8.43
N ILE A 78 1.44 3.13 9.05
CA ILE A 78 1.89 3.03 10.43
C ILE A 78 0.72 3.15 11.42
N GLU A 79 -0.22 4.07 11.20
CA GLU A 79 -1.48 4.19 11.95
C GLU A 79 -2.25 2.86 11.92
N TYR A 80 -2.39 2.25 10.74
CA TYR A 80 -3.03 0.95 10.60
C TYR A 80 -2.25 -0.16 11.30
N ALA A 81 -0.93 -0.21 11.11
CA ALA A 81 -0.09 -1.24 11.68
C ALA A 81 -0.11 -1.24 13.22
N THR A 82 -0.15 -0.05 13.83
CA THR A 82 -0.02 0.15 15.28
C THR A 82 -1.35 0.30 16.01
N LEU A 83 -2.34 0.95 15.40
CA LEU A 83 -3.63 1.30 16.02
C LEU A 83 -4.81 0.61 15.33
N GLY A 84 -4.60 -0.07 14.21
CA GLY A 84 -5.67 -0.77 13.46
C GLY A 84 -6.58 0.16 12.66
N THR A 85 -6.26 1.45 12.59
CA THR A 85 -7.12 2.48 12.01
C THR A 85 -6.46 3.22 10.86
N SER A 86 -7.27 3.90 10.05
CA SER A 86 -6.83 4.88 9.08
C SER A 86 -7.80 6.05 9.08
N LEU A 87 -7.30 7.27 9.31
CA LEU A 87 -8.16 8.45 9.57
C LEU A 87 -9.12 8.21 10.76
N GLY A 88 -8.69 7.43 11.75
CA GLY A 88 -9.53 7.11 12.90
C GLY A 88 -10.68 6.14 12.62
N MET A 89 -10.76 5.54 11.43
CA MET A 89 -11.69 4.48 11.10
C MET A 89 -11.00 3.12 11.18
N ASN A 90 -11.65 2.13 11.80
CA ASN A 90 -11.17 0.75 11.83
C ASN A 90 -11.18 0.17 10.41
N VAL A 91 -10.01 -0.19 9.90
CA VAL A 91 -9.85 -0.62 8.49
C VAL A 91 -10.57 -1.95 8.20
N ARG A 92 -10.84 -2.76 9.23
CA ARG A 92 -11.47 -4.08 9.09
C ARG A 92 -12.98 -4.05 8.93
N ASP A 93 -13.66 -3.14 9.62
CA ASP A 93 -15.12 -3.13 9.72
C ASP A 93 -15.75 -1.77 9.38
N GLY A 94 -14.94 -0.75 9.09
CA GLY A 94 -15.40 0.58 8.71
C GLY A 94 -15.99 1.41 9.86
N THR A 95 -15.89 0.94 11.11
CA THR A 95 -16.41 1.66 12.27
C THR A 95 -15.48 2.80 12.71
N LEU A 96 -16.02 3.83 13.34
CA LEU A 96 -15.21 4.90 13.93
C LEU A 96 -14.57 4.43 15.23
N ALA A 97 -13.26 4.62 15.36
CA ALA A 97 -12.56 4.40 16.61
C ALA A 97 -12.85 5.55 17.59
N VAL A 98 -12.93 5.21 18.89
CA VAL A 98 -13.10 6.19 19.96
C VAL A 98 -11.93 7.19 19.92
N ARG A 99 -12.25 8.48 19.71
CA ARG A 99 -11.25 9.57 19.54
C ARG A 99 -10.27 9.33 18.38
N GLY A 100 -10.70 8.60 17.35
CA GLY A 100 -9.86 8.19 16.22
C GLY A 100 -9.22 9.33 15.42
N HIS A 101 -9.80 10.54 15.47
CA HIS A 101 -9.22 11.73 14.84
C HIS A 101 -7.80 12.08 15.34
N ARG A 102 -7.36 11.52 16.48
CA ARG A 102 -6.01 11.69 17.04
C ARG A 102 -5.00 10.68 16.50
N ASN A 103 -5.46 9.53 16.03
CA ASN A 103 -4.62 8.36 15.72
C ASN A 103 -3.54 8.69 14.68
N HIS A 104 -3.90 9.48 13.67
CA HIS A 104 -2.96 9.94 12.65
C HIS A 104 -1.79 10.74 13.27
N MET A 105 -2.09 11.70 14.15
CA MET A 105 -1.06 12.49 14.83
C MET A 105 -0.25 11.66 15.82
N GLU A 106 -0.87 10.67 16.47
CA GLU A 106 -0.18 9.74 17.36
C GLU A 106 0.83 8.86 16.58
N ALA A 107 0.47 8.41 15.38
CA ALA A 107 1.37 7.69 14.48
C ALA A 107 2.58 8.54 14.06
N ILE A 108 2.36 9.80 13.66
CA ILE A 108 3.46 10.75 13.33
C ILE A 108 4.39 10.93 14.54
N ASN A 109 3.82 11.19 15.72
CA ASN A 109 4.59 11.38 16.94
C ASN A 109 5.36 10.12 17.34
N ALA A 110 4.82 8.93 17.09
CA ALA A 110 5.51 7.67 17.35
C ALA A 110 6.76 7.52 16.45
N VAL A 111 6.65 7.86 15.17
CA VAL A 111 7.80 7.88 14.24
C VAL A 111 8.82 8.92 14.67
N PHE A 112 8.37 10.13 15.00
CA PHE A 112 9.25 11.22 15.45
C PHE A 112 10.05 10.82 16.70
N LYS A 113 9.39 10.23 17.71
CA LYS A 113 10.04 9.71 18.92
C LYS A 113 11.00 8.55 18.63
N ALA A 114 10.73 7.73 17.61
CA ALA A 114 11.65 6.67 17.19
C ALA A 114 12.85 7.20 16.39
N GLY A 115 12.75 8.41 15.82
CA GLY A 115 13.78 9.08 15.02
C GLY A 115 13.83 8.65 13.55
N SER A 116 13.30 7.48 13.20
CA SER A 116 13.02 7.07 11.82
C SER A 116 12.12 5.83 11.80
N ILE A 117 11.48 5.55 10.66
CA ILE A 117 10.69 4.32 10.48
C ILE A 117 11.60 3.08 10.62
N GLU A 118 12.83 3.13 10.12
CA GLU A 118 13.81 2.04 10.27
C GLU A 118 14.12 1.74 11.75
N LYS A 119 14.32 2.77 12.57
CA LYS A 119 14.50 2.62 14.02
C LYS A 119 13.23 2.08 14.69
N MET A 120 12.06 2.48 14.23
CA MET A 120 10.78 1.97 14.72
C MET A 120 10.60 0.46 14.44
N VAL A 121 11.04 -0.01 13.27
CA VAL A 121 11.09 -1.45 12.93
C VAL A 121 12.13 -2.19 13.79
N LYS A 122 13.34 -1.65 13.90
CA LYS A 122 14.43 -2.24 14.71
C LYS A 122 14.03 -2.39 16.18
N SER A 123 13.32 -1.40 16.73
CA SER A 123 12.80 -1.41 18.11
C SER A 123 11.52 -2.25 18.29
N LYS A 124 11.05 -2.95 17.25
CA LYS A 124 9.82 -3.78 17.26
C LYS A 124 8.54 -2.99 17.57
N LYS A 125 8.55 -1.66 17.46
CA LYS A 125 7.34 -0.82 17.59
C LYS A 125 6.50 -0.84 16.31
N LEU A 126 7.13 -1.10 15.17
CA LEU A 126 6.46 -1.39 13.90
C LEU A 126 6.80 -2.83 13.51
N THR A 127 5.77 -3.69 13.42
CA THR A 127 5.94 -5.15 13.22
C THR A 127 5.24 -5.70 11.98
N ARG A 128 4.46 -4.86 11.29
CA ARG A 128 3.70 -5.19 10.08
C ARG A 128 3.44 -3.93 9.24
N GLY A 129 2.86 -4.09 8.06
CA GLY A 129 2.53 -3.02 7.14
C GLY A 129 3.53 -2.89 5.98
N ILE A 130 3.18 -2.03 5.01
CA ILE A 130 3.96 -1.79 3.80
C ILE A 130 5.36 -1.26 4.16
N MET A 131 5.43 -0.29 5.08
CA MET A 131 6.70 0.34 5.48
C MET A 131 7.61 -0.66 6.19
N TYR A 132 7.04 -1.53 7.04
CA TYR A 132 7.76 -2.61 7.69
C TYR A 132 8.37 -3.58 6.67
N ASP A 133 7.56 -4.03 5.71
CA ASP A 133 8.00 -5.00 4.71
C ASP A 133 9.06 -4.43 3.76
N CYS A 134 8.95 -3.15 3.39
CA CYS A 134 9.98 -2.45 2.61
C CYS A 134 11.32 -2.41 3.35
N ILE A 135 11.31 -2.04 4.64
CA ILE A 135 12.53 -2.00 5.46
C ILE A 135 13.13 -3.40 5.62
N LYS A 136 12.30 -4.43 5.88
CA LYS A 136 12.76 -5.82 5.99
C LYS A 136 13.39 -6.34 4.69
N ARG A 137 12.84 -5.95 3.54
CA ARG A 137 13.36 -6.30 2.21
C ARG A 137 14.52 -5.42 1.75
N LYS A 138 14.89 -4.38 2.52
CA LYS A 138 15.88 -3.35 2.14
C LYS A 138 15.52 -2.64 0.84
N TYR A 139 14.23 -2.50 0.54
CA TYR A 139 13.77 -1.75 -0.62
C TYR A 139 13.90 -0.25 -0.36
N HIS A 140 14.24 0.49 -1.41
CA HIS A 140 14.33 1.95 -1.34
C HIS A 140 12.92 2.53 -1.33
N LEU A 141 12.67 3.34 -0.30
CA LEU A 141 11.45 4.14 -0.14
C LEU A 141 11.81 5.56 -0.60
N PHE A 142 11.03 6.11 -1.52
CA PHE A 142 11.14 7.49 -1.97
C PHE A 142 9.81 8.21 -1.75
#